data_AF-A0A2V9KJT5-F1
#
_entry.id   AF-A0A2V9KJT5-F1
#
_cell.length_a   1.000
_cell.length_b   1.000
_cell.length_c   1.000
_cell.angle_alpha   90.00
_cell.angle_beta   90.00
_cell.angle_gamma   90.00
#
_symmetry.space_group_name_H-M   'P 1'
#
loop_
_entity.id
_entity.type
_entity.pdbx_description
1 polymer ?
#
loop_
_entity_poly.entity_id
_entity_poly.type
_entity_poly.pdbx_seq_one_letter_code
_entity_poly.pdbx_strand_id
1 'polypeptide(L)'
;MKLRNFLLVLLAVVSFGFGRQVLQNLPITTNLLSADASGAITDIQSDGAGYYFNGVDGITSFLTTNGYNGIVWGDWQFDALSSLNRKVSIAFTSPIQVADGGTAVPNPPFTINSVNAHIEDKCTAISYDMITMSAGQSFPCPAIVHFFNTDGNEYRIYMAPDWTQPATPETTFVEVTCNAVASDGCKDWFVDPIPAGYDASGNPIPGAAVGRLVYFGCPSCPRTNGGGKTTDDGNRGDYHFKFHFHLTRP
;
A
#
# COMPACT_ATOMS: atom_id res chain seq x y z
N MET A 1 -17.02 49.95 66.36
CA MET A 1 -16.48 50.02 64.98
C MET A 1 -16.11 48.61 64.51
N LYS A 2 -16.57 48.23 63.31
CA LYS A 2 -16.08 47.16 62.42
C LYS A 2 -16.28 45.69 62.87
N LEU A 3 -17.45 45.15 62.50
CA LEU A 3 -17.67 43.72 62.26
C LEU A 3 -17.06 43.38 60.88
N ARG A 4 -16.07 42.49 60.84
CA ARG A 4 -15.44 41.98 59.61
C ARG A 4 -16.25 40.79 59.10
N ASN A 5 -17.00 40.98 58.01
CA ASN A 5 -17.52 39.89 57.19
C ASN A 5 -16.40 39.39 56.27
N PHE A 6 -15.92 38.17 56.50
CA PHE A 6 -15.05 37.45 55.58
C PHE A 6 -15.91 36.39 54.87
N LEU A 7 -16.44 36.76 53.71
CA LEU A 7 -17.08 35.82 52.79
C LEU A 7 -15.99 35.33 51.80
N LEU A 8 -15.44 34.16 52.09
CA LEU A 8 -14.51 33.46 51.19
C LEU A 8 -15.34 32.76 50.09
N VAL A 9 -15.40 33.39 48.92
CA VAL A 9 -15.92 32.78 47.70
C VAL A 9 -14.79 31.95 47.08
N LEU A 10 -14.82 30.63 47.29
CA LEU A 10 -13.96 29.69 46.57
C LEU A 10 -14.49 29.51 45.14
N LEU A 11 -13.91 30.23 44.19
CA LEU A 11 -14.01 29.94 42.76
C LEU A 11 -13.01 28.84 42.42
N ALA A 12 -13.44 27.59 42.46
CA ALA A 12 -12.68 26.47 41.90
C ALA A 12 -12.81 26.52 40.37
N VAL A 13 -11.80 27.07 39.70
CA VAL A 13 -11.66 26.97 38.24
C VAL A 13 -11.23 25.56 37.91
N VAL A 14 -12.18 24.71 37.50
CA VAL A 14 -11.86 23.38 36.95
C VAL A 14 -11.28 23.61 35.55
N SER A 15 -9.95 23.62 35.47
CA SER A 15 -9.24 23.64 34.20
C SER A 15 -9.34 22.26 33.57
N PHE A 16 -10.30 22.05 32.66
CA PHE A 16 -10.27 20.88 31.78
C PHE A 16 -9.11 21.07 30.81
N GLY A 17 -7.95 20.52 31.17
CA GLY A 17 -6.83 20.38 30.25
C GLY A 17 -7.22 19.41 29.14
N PHE A 18 -7.71 19.92 28.02
CA PHE A 18 -7.79 19.17 26.78
C PHE A 18 -6.36 18.92 26.29
N GLY A 19 -5.73 17.86 26.81
CA GLY A 19 -4.52 17.33 26.20
C GLY A 19 -4.80 17.06 24.73
N ARG A 20 -3.93 17.53 23.85
CA ARG A 20 -4.05 17.31 22.40
C ARG A 20 -4.04 15.80 22.17
N GLN A 21 -5.21 15.23 21.87
CA GLN A 21 -5.32 13.80 21.55
C GLN A 21 -4.52 13.57 20.27
N VAL A 22 -3.39 12.86 20.39
CA VAL A 22 -2.58 12.47 19.25
C VAL A 22 -3.40 11.42 18.50
N LEU A 23 -3.83 11.75 17.29
CA LEU A 23 -4.47 10.77 16.41
C LEU A 23 -3.47 9.62 16.19
N GLN A 24 -3.94 8.40 16.34
CA GLN A 24 -3.15 7.18 16.12
C GLN A 24 -3.57 6.53 14.80
N ASN A 25 -2.65 5.80 14.18
CA ASN A 25 -2.96 5.00 13.00
C ASN A 25 -4.09 4.02 13.31
N LEU A 26 -5.02 3.85 12.37
CA LEU A 26 -6.16 2.96 12.53
C LEU A 26 -5.74 1.53 12.16
N PRO A 27 -5.74 0.54 13.07
CA PRO A 27 -5.33 -0.82 12.74
C PRO A 27 -6.22 -1.45 11.67
N ILE A 28 -5.60 -2.14 10.72
CA ILE A 28 -6.27 -2.90 9.67
C ILE A 28 -5.84 -4.36 9.76
N THR A 29 -6.81 -5.26 9.57
CA THR A 29 -6.56 -6.67 9.29
C THR A 29 -6.46 -6.82 7.78
N THR A 30 -5.34 -7.34 7.30
CA THR A 30 -5.09 -7.55 5.88
C THR A 30 -5.18 -9.03 5.56
N ASN A 31 -5.82 -9.34 4.43
CA ASN A 31 -5.85 -10.66 3.84
C ASN A 31 -5.44 -10.57 2.37
N LEU A 32 -4.31 -11.18 2.02
CA LEU A 32 -3.82 -11.26 0.65
C LEU A 32 -4.31 -12.58 0.05
N LEU A 33 -5.38 -12.55 -0.74
CA LEU A 33 -5.95 -13.77 -1.30
C LEU A 33 -5.03 -14.35 -2.39
N SER A 34 -4.95 -15.67 -2.43
CA SER A 34 -4.18 -16.44 -3.42
C SER A 34 -4.92 -16.66 -4.73
N ALA A 35 -6.20 -16.32 -4.77
CA ALA A 35 -7.01 -16.34 -5.96
C ALA A 35 -8.10 -15.26 -5.89
N ASP A 36 -8.49 -14.74 -7.05
CA ASP A 36 -9.66 -13.87 -7.17
C ASP A 36 -10.98 -14.66 -7.07
N ALA A 37 -12.12 -13.97 -7.15
CA ALA A 37 -13.44 -14.59 -7.11
C ALA A 37 -13.71 -15.60 -8.25
N SER A 38 -12.92 -15.58 -9.33
CA SER A 38 -12.98 -16.52 -10.45
C SER A 38 -12.06 -17.74 -10.28
N GLY A 39 -11.23 -17.75 -9.24
CA GLY A 39 -10.24 -18.80 -8.98
C GLY A 39 -8.92 -18.60 -9.71
N ALA A 40 -8.70 -17.44 -10.35
CA ALA A 40 -7.43 -17.13 -10.99
C ALA A 40 -6.37 -16.82 -9.91
N ILE A 41 -5.23 -17.51 -9.99
CA ILE A 41 -4.11 -17.34 -9.05
C ILE A 41 -3.61 -15.90 -9.11
N THR A 42 -3.40 -15.30 -7.94
CA THR A 42 -2.85 -13.95 -7.81
C THR A 42 -1.32 -13.98 -7.84
N ASP A 43 -0.73 -12.96 -8.48
CA ASP A 43 0.71 -12.75 -8.54
C ASP A 43 1.26 -12.16 -7.24
N ILE A 44 0.42 -11.53 -6.41
CA ILE A 44 0.77 -11.05 -5.06
C ILE A 44 -0.19 -11.68 -4.06
N GLN A 45 0.34 -12.57 -3.22
CA GLN A 45 -0.49 -13.43 -2.37
C GLN A 45 0.12 -13.65 -0.98
N SER A 46 -0.71 -14.14 -0.06
CA SER A 46 -0.28 -14.46 1.30
C SER A 46 0.72 -15.62 1.37
N ASP A 47 1.31 -15.76 2.54
CA ASP A 47 2.11 -16.92 2.95
C ASP A 47 1.26 -18.17 3.31
N GLY A 48 -0.07 -18.09 3.21
CA GLY A 48 -0.97 -19.17 3.58
C GLY A 48 -1.16 -19.36 5.09
N ALA A 49 -0.57 -18.52 5.94
CA ALA A 49 -0.69 -18.61 7.40
C ALA A 49 -1.93 -17.86 7.96
N GLY A 50 -2.84 -17.43 7.08
CA GLY A 50 -4.05 -16.68 7.44
C GLY A 50 -3.85 -15.17 7.42
N TYR A 51 -4.72 -14.45 8.13
CA TYR A 51 -4.73 -12.98 8.11
C TYR A 51 -3.48 -12.37 8.76
N TYR A 52 -3.22 -11.13 8.36
CA TYR A 52 -2.15 -10.28 8.86
C TYR A 52 -2.77 -9.24 9.80
N PHE A 53 -2.32 -9.23 11.06
CA PHE A 53 -2.83 -8.32 12.08
C PHE A 53 -1.74 -7.34 12.50
N ASN A 54 -2.12 -6.08 12.69
CA ASN A 54 -1.21 -5.06 13.18
C ASN A 54 -0.61 -5.44 14.55
N GLY A 55 0.72 -5.44 14.65
CA GLY A 55 1.46 -5.75 15.87
C GLY A 55 1.63 -7.24 16.17
N VAL A 56 1.23 -8.13 15.26
CA VAL A 56 1.38 -9.60 15.40
C VAL A 56 2.46 -10.10 14.44
N ASP A 57 3.34 -11.00 14.90
CA ASP A 57 4.40 -11.61 14.09
C ASP A 57 5.31 -10.63 13.32
N GLY A 58 5.53 -9.42 13.87
CA GLY A 58 6.33 -8.39 13.21
C GLY A 58 5.65 -7.73 12.01
N ILE A 59 4.33 -7.88 11.88
CA ILE A 59 3.50 -7.20 10.89
C ILE A 59 3.06 -5.83 11.42
N THR A 60 3.05 -4.83 10.55
CA THR A 60 2.20 -3.65 10.74
C THR A 60 1.17 -3.57 9.61
N SER A 61 -0.06 -3.19 9.93
CA SER A 61 -1.09 -2.94 8.93
C SER A 61 -2.08 -1.91 9.45
N PHE A 62 -2.20 -0.76 8.78
CA PHE A 62 -3.00 0.35 9.29
C PHE A 62 -3.39 1.35 8.20
N LEU A 63 -4.41 2.17 8.47
CA LEU A 63 -4.61 3.44 7.77
C LEU A 63 -3.80 4.53 8.48
N THR A 64 -2.97 5.24 7.74
CA THR A 64 -2.03 6.23 8.31
C THR A 64 -2.73 7.52 8.71
N THR A 65 -2.29 8.12 9.82
CA THR A 65 -2.73 9.46 10.23
C THR A 65 -2.07 10.59 9.45
N ASN A 66 -0.97 10.29 8.75
CA ASN A 66 -0.18 11.25 7.99
C ASN A 66 -0.36 11.01 6.48
N GLY A 67 -1.62 11.03 6.03
CA GLY A 67 -1.92 11.00 4.61
C GLY A 67 -1.56 12.33 3.94
N TYR A 68 -1.48 12.30 2.62
CA TYR A 68 -1.33 13.51 1.81
C TYR A 68 -2.55 14.42 1.99
N ASN A 69 -2.36 15.71 1.69
CA ASN A 69 -3.42 16.72 1.74
C ASN A 69 -4.13 16.85 3.11
N GLY A 70 -3.50 16.38 4.19
CA GLY A 70 -4.06 16.41 5.55
C GLY A 70 -5.20 15.43 5.78
N ILE A 71 -5.39 14.45 4.88
CA ILE A 71 -6.41 13.42 5.02
C ILE A 71 -5.91 12.36 6.00
N VAL A 72 -6.64 12.19 7.09
CA VAL A 72 -6.32 11.22 8.15
C VAL A 72 -7.02 9.90 7.82
N TRP A 73 -6.28 8.79 7.91
CA TRP A 73 -6.75 7.43 7.63
C TRP A 73 -7.20 7.20 6.19
N GLY A 74 -6.60 7.90 5.23
CA GLY A 74 -6.92 7.74 3.82
C GLY A 74 -5.95 6.88 3.00
N ASP A 75 -4.77 6.52 3.54
CA ASP A 75 -3.84 5.59 2.88
C ASP A 75 -3.66 4.34 3.74
N TRP A 76 -3.71 3.18 3.13
CA TRP A 76 -3.35 1.91 3.75
C TRP A 76 -1.86 1.61 3.61
N GLN A 77 -1.27 1.10 4.69
CA GLN A 77 0.09 0.59 4.72
C GLN A 77 0.10 -0.79 5.36
N PHE A 78 0.85 -1.70 4.76
CA PHE A 78 1.14 -3.03 5.24
C PHE A 78 2.64 -3.26 5.18
N ASP A 79 3.25 -3.68 6.28
CA ASP A 79 4.68 -3.95 6.38
C ASP A 79 4.91 -5.33 6.99
N ALA A 80 5.62 -6.18 6.24
CA ALA A 80 6.21 -7.44 6.68
C ALA A 80 7.74 -7.45 6.57
N LEU A 81 8.38 -6.31 6.34
CA LEU A 81 9.84 -6.14 6.20
C LEU A 81 10.59 -6.67 7.43
N SER A 82 10.05 -6.39 8.63
CA SER A 82 10.64 -6.82 9.90
C SER A 82 10.19 -8.21 10.38
N SER A 83 9.26 -8.86 9.66
CA SER A 83 8.76 -10.17 10.06
C SER A 83 9.77 -11.29 9.78
N LEU A 84 9.90 -12.21 10.75
CA LEU A 84 10.67 -13.44 10.60
C LEU A 84 9.80 -14.62 10.13
N ASN A 85 8.49 -14.53 10.33
CA ASN A 85 7.56 -15.64 10.15
C ASN A 85 6.55 -15.40 9.03
N ARG A 86 6.32 -14.13 8.67
CA ARG A 86 5.30 -13.74 7.70
C ARG A 86 5.95 -13.16 6.46
N LYS A 87 5.44 -13.56 5.29
CA LYS A 87 5.97 -13.17 3.98
C LYS A 87 4.85 -12.89 3.00
N VAL A 88 5.20 -12.29 1.87
CA VAL A 88 4.34 -12.13 0.71
C VAL A 88 4.96 -12.89 -0.45
N SER A 89 4.19 -13.73 -1.13
CA SER A 89 4.62 -14.37 -2.36
C SER A 89 4.37 -13.42 -3.53
N ILE A 90 5.41 -13.17 -4.32
CA ILE A 90 5.36 -12.31 -5.51
C ILE A 90 5.78 -13.14 -6.73
N ALA A 91 5.02 -13.02 -7.82
CA ALA A 91 5.25 -13.69 -9.08
C ALA A 91 5.39 -12.68 -10.24
N PHE A 92 6.39 -12.89 -11.09
CA PHE A 92 6.68 -12.11 -12.30
C PHE A 92 6.42 -12.97 -13.54
N THR A 93 5.22 -13.55 -13.64
CA THR A 93 4.88 -14.57 -14.64
C THR A 93 4.35 -14.00 -15.96
N SER A 94 3.90 -12.75 -15.95
CA SER A 94 3.25 -12.08 -17.08
C SER A 94 4.01 -10.80 -17.50
N PRO A 95 5.25 -10.93 -18.02
CA PRO A 95 6.03 -9.78 -18.45
C PRO A 95 5.45 -9.12 -19.71
N ILE A 96 5.52 -7.80 -19.79
CA ILE A 96 5.17 -7.03 -20.98
C ILE A 96 6.44 -6.79 -21.79
N GLN A 97 6.52 -7.38 -22.98
CA GLN A 97 7.69 -7.21 -23.83
C GLN A 97 7.73 -5.79 -24.42
N VAL A 98 8.94 -5.31 -24.75
CA VAL A 98 9.11 -3.99 -25.40
C VAL A 98 8.34 -3.91 -26.72
N ALA A 99 8.25 -5.02 -27.46
CA ALA A 99 7.46 -5.11 -28.68
C ALA A 99 5.94 -4.95 -28.45
N ASP A 100 5.47 -5.19 -27.23
CA ASP A 100 4.06 -5.16 -26.82
C ASP A 100 3.72 -3.94 -25.93
N GLY A 101 4.60 -2.93 -25.89
CA GLY A 101 4.40 -1.69 -25.13
C GLY A 101 5.14 -1.60 -23.80
N GLY A 102 5.94 -2.60 -23.44
CA GLY A 102 6.83 -2.54 -22.28
C GLY A 102 7.96 -1.50 -22.46
N THR A 103 8.42 -0.93 -21.36
CA THR A 103 9.39 0.17 -21.35
C THR A 103 10.84 -0.27 -21.16
N ALA A 104 11.05 -1.51 -20.71
CA ALA A 104 12.36 -2.15 -20.62
C ALA A 104 12.26 -3.66 -20.84
N VAL A 105 13.39 -4.30 -21.17
CA VAL A 105 13.44 -5.77 -21.25
C VAL A 105 13.20 -6.35 -19.85
N PRO A 106 12.19 -7.23 -19.68
CA PRO A 106 11.88 -7.86 -18.40
C PRO A 106 13.08 -8.60 -17.80
N ASN A 107 13.45 -8.23 -16.57
CA ASN A 107 14.59 -8.80 -15.84
C ASN A 107 14.31 -8.86 -14.33
N PRO A 108 13.38 -9.73 -13.89
CA PRO A 108 12.97 -9.77 -12.49
C PRO A 108 14.05 -10.48 -11.64
N PRO A 109 14.17 -10.18 -10.34
CA PRO A 109 15.13 -10.85 -9.46
C PRO A 109 14.84 -12.34 -9.26
N PHE A 110 13.63 -12.79 -9.57
CA PHE A 110 13.15 -14.16 -9.51
C PHE A 110 11.86 -14.29 -10.33
N THR A 111 11.44 -15.51 -10.66
CA THR A 111 10.12 -15.74 -11.28
C THR A 111 9.02 -15.74 -10.23
N ILE A 112 9.17 -16.52 -9.14
CA ILE A 112 8.23 -16.57 -8.01
C ILE A 112 9.07 -16.73 -6.74
N ASN A 113 8.80 -15.93 -5.71
CA ASN A 113 9.46 -16.08 -4.42
C ASN A 113 8.61 -15.50 -3.28
N SER A 114 8.86 -15.96 -2.05
CA SER A 114 8.30 -15.39 -0.83
C SER A 114 9.30 -14.43 -0.20
N VAL A 115 8.93 -13.15 -0.18
CA VAL A 115 9.78 -12.05 0.27
C VAL A 115 9.14 -11.33 1.46
N ASN A 116 9.98 -10.63 2.22
CA ASN A 116 9.48 -9.63 3.14
C ASN A 116 9.13 -8.39 2.30
N ALA A 117 7.91 -7.90 2.42
CA ALA A 117 7.40 -6.82 1.59
C ALA A 117 6.69 -5.74 2.43
N HIS A 118 6.73 -4.51 1.93
CA HIS A 118 5.90 -3.39 2.32
C HIS A 118 4.98 -3.06 1.15
N ILE A 119 3.67 -3.01 1.39
CA ILE A 119 2.65 -2.70 0.40
C ILE A 119 1.88 -1.48 0.89
N GLU A 120 1.64 -0.53 0.01
CA GLU A 120 0.85 0.64 0.33
C GLU A 120 0.00 1.06 -0.85
N ASP A 121 -1.24 1.49 -0.57
CA ASP A 121 -1.97 2.38 -1.45
C ASP A 121 -1.78 3.83 -0.98
N LYS A 122 -1.96 4.78 -1.90
CA LYS A 122 -1.75 6.20 -1.66
C LYS A 122 -2.93 7.02 -2.14
N CYS A 123 -4.16 6.61 -1.79
CA CYS A 123 -5.38 7.27 -2.22
C CYS A 123 -5.38 8.78 -1.89
N THR A 124 -4.83 9.18 -0.75
CA THR A 124 -4.77 10.60 -0.35
C THR A 124 -3.86 11.42 -1.24
N ALA A 125 -2.87 10.83 -1.93
CA ALA A 125 -1.97 11.53 -2.84
C ALA A 125 -2.75 12.19 -3.99
N ILE A 126 -3.91 11.64 -4.32
CA ILE A 126 -4.86 12.16 -5.32
C ILE A 126 -6.18 12.60 -4.66
N SER A 127 -6.12 12.97 -3.39
CA SER A 127 -7.21 13.55 -2.60
C SER A 127 -8.42 12.64 -2.36
N TYR A 128 -8.25 11.32 -2.43
CA TYR A 128 -9.27 10.37 -2.00
C TYR A 128 -9.12 10.01 -0.52
N ASP A 129 -10.26 9.76 0.12
CA ASP A 129 -10.33 9.40 1.53
C ASP A 129 -11.06 8.07 1.70
N MET A 130 -10.29 7.02 1.97
CA MET A 130 -10.79 5.66 2.15
C MET A 130 -11.83 5.53 3.27
N ILE A 131 -11.73 6.34 4.35
CA ILE A 131 -12.64 6.22 5.50
C ILE A 131 -14.03 6.76 5.19
N THR A 132 -14.12 7.77 4.33
CA THR A 132 -15.41 8.43 3.99
C THR A 132 -16.16 7.76 2.85
N MET A 133 -15.62 6.67 2.29
CA MET A 133 -16.26 5.92 1.22
C MET A 133 -17.65 5.40 1.65
N SER A 134 -18.60 5.50 0.74
CA SER A 134 -19.89 4.81 0.85
C SER A 134 -19.77 3.36 0.38
N ALA A 135 -20.65 2.47 0.84
CA ALA A 135 -20.67 1.08 0.37
C ALA A 135 -20.90 1.02 -1.15
N GLY A 136 -20.07 0.25 -1.85
CA GLY A 136 -20.02 0.12 -3.31
C GLY A 136 -19.27 1.25 -4.03
N GLN A 137 -18.73 2.24 -3.30
CA GLN A 137 -17.89 3.29 -3.91
C GLN A 137 -16.50 2.72 -4.19
N SER A 138 -15.91 3.14 -5.32
CA SER A 138 -14.57 2.76 -5.74
C SER A 138 -13.73 3.97 -6.09
N PHE A 139 -12.42 3.92 -5.77
CA PHE A 139 -11.44 4.93 -6.09
C PHE A 139 -10.23 4.30 -6.81
N PRO A 140 -9.74 4.89 -7.91
CA PRO A 140 -8.42 4.54 -8.42
C PRO A 140 -7.38 5.13 -7.48
N CYS A 141 -6.40 4.35 -7.01
CA CYS A 141 -5.33 4.80 -6.12
C CYS A 141 -3.94 4.36 -6.64
N PRO A 142 -2.89 5.17 -6.43
CA PRO A 142 -1.52 4.69 -6.63
C PRO A 142 -1.22 3.58 -5.63
N ALA A 143 -0.47 2.57 -6.04
CA ALA A 143 0.06 1.55 -5.14
C ALA A 143 1.55 1.30 -5.37
N ILE A 144 2.24 0.94 -4.29
CA ILE A 144 3.65 0.55 -4.29
C ILE A 144 3.79 -0.77 -3.55
N VAL A 145 4.57 -1.68 -4.13
CA VAL A 145 5.08 -2.87 -3.43
C VAL A 145 6.60 -2.74 -3.34
N HIS A 146 7.13 -2.58 -2.14
CA HIS A 146 8.55 -2.51 -1.84
C HIS A 146 8.99 -3.83 -1.21
N PHE A 147 10.07 -4.43 -1.69
CA PHE A 147 10.57 -5.70 -1.15
C PHE A 147 12.09 -5.85 -1.33
N PHE A 148 12.64 -6.80 -0.59
CA PHE A 148 14.04 -7.23 -0.75
C PHE A 148 14.11 -8.63 -1.33
N ASN A 149 15.00 -8.86 -2.30
CA ASN A 149 15.32 -10.22 -2.74
C ASN A 149 16.21 -10.95 -1.70
N THR A 150 16.54 -12.21 -1.97
CA THR A 150 17.40 -13.03 -1.08
C THR A 150 18.82 -12.51 -0.92
N ASP A 151 19.30 -11.71 -1.87
CA ASP A 151 20.63 -11.10 -1.84
C ASP A 151 20.64 -9.74 -1.12
N GLY A 152 19.49 -9.28 -0.61
CA GLY A 152 19.34 -7.98 0.03
C GLY A 152 19.21 -6.80 -0.93
N ASN A 153 18.98 -7.06 -2.22
CA ASN A 153 18.68 -6.05 -3.21
C ASN A 153 17.26 -5.51 -3.02
N GLU A 154 17.12 -4.19 -3.00
CA GLU A 154 15.86 -3.46 -2.91
C GLU A 154 15.20 -3.34 -4.28
N TYR A 155 13.92 -3.69 -4.33
CA TYR A 155 13.07 -3.54 -5.50
C TYR A 155 11.75 -2.89 -5.13
N ARG A 156 11.16 -2.19 -6.09
CA ARG A 156 9.81 -1.65 -5.98
C ARG A 156 9.00 -1.97 -7.23
N ILE A 157 7.72 -2.26 -7.04
CA ILE A 157 6.72 -2.33 -8.12
C ILE A 157 5.87 -1.08 -7.98
N TYR A 158 5.84 -0.26 -9.02
CA TYR A 158 5.02 0.95 -9.09
C TYR A 158 3.76 0.70 -9.92
N MET A 159 2.60 0.97 -9.33
CA MET A 159 1.29 1.01 -9.97
C MET A 159 0.72 2.41 -9.78
N ALA A 160 1.34 3.39 -10.44
CA ALA A 160 1.24 4.80 -10.06
C ALA A 160 1.62 5.74 -11.23
N PRO A 161 0.78 5.85 -12.29
CA PRO A 161 1.15 6.47 -13.57
C PRO A 161 1.79 7.85 -13.47
N ASP A 162 1.24 8.72 -12.62
CA ASP A 162 1.61 10.13 -12.54
C ASP A 162 2.30 10.54 -11.23
N TRP A 163 2.63 9.58 -10.35
CA TRP A 163 3.07 9.88 -8.98
C TRP A 163 4.55 9.57 -8.69
N THR A 164 5.22 8.84 -9.58
CA THR A 164 6.64 8.50 -9.47
C THR A 164 7.55 9.59 -10.07
N GLN A 165 8.85 9.54 -9.73
CA GLN A 165 9.88 10.41 -10.31
C GLN A 165 11.10 9.54 -10.72
N PRO A 166 11.34 9.32 -12.04
CA PRO A 166 10.52 9.78 -13.16
C PRO A 166 9.12 9.14 -13.16
N ALA A 167 8.16 9.79 -13.82
CA ALA A 167 6.80 9.26 -13.95
C ALA A 167 6.79 7.91 -14.67
N THR A 168 5.80 7.08 -14.36
CA THR A 168 5.61 5.72 -14.87
C THR A 168 4.28 5.60 -15.63
N PRO A 169 4.04 6.44 -16.66
CA PRO A 169 2.71 6.61 -17.28
C PRO A 169 2.14 5.34 -17.92
N GLU A 170 2.99 4.35 -18.19
CA GLU A 170 2.58 3.01 -18.66
C GLU A 170 1.91 2.15 -17.57
N THR A 171 2.09 2.48 -16.29
CA THR A 171 1.49 1.75 -15.17
C THR A 171 0.03 2.12 -14.97
N THR A 172 -0.73 1.26 -14.30
CA THR A 172 -2.12 1.55 -13.92
C THR A 172 -2.25 1.83 -12.43
N PHE A 173 -3.31 2.54 -12.04
CA PHE A 173 -3.75 2.57 -10.64
C PHE A 173 -4.31 1.20 -10.22
N VAL A 174 -4.52 1.04 -8.91
CA VAL A 174 -5.33 -0.04 -8.32
C VAL A 174 -6.71 0.52 -7.96
N GLU A 175 -7.73 -0.33 -7.91
CA GLU A 175 -9.08 0.05 -7.50
C GLU A 175 -9.28 -0.31 -6.03
N VAL A 176 -9.54 0.70 -5.21
CA VAL A 176 -9.95 0.52 -3.82
C VAL A 176 -11.46 0.65 -3.75
N THR A 177 -12.16 -0.42 -3.37
CA THR A 177 -13.63 -0.47 -3.28
C THR A 177 -14.07 -0.66 -1.84
N CYS A 178 -15.01 0.15 -1.36
CA CYS A 178 -15.61 -0.02 -0.04
C CYS A 178 -16.75 -1.04 -0.10
N ASN A 179 -16.61 -2.17 0.57
CA ASN A 179 -17.62 -3.23 0.57
C ASN A 179 -18.70 -3.02 1.63
N ALA A 180 -18.31 -2.50 2.80
CA ALA A 180 -19.22 -2.29 3.90
C ALA A 180 -18.84 -1.06 4.73
N VAL A 181 -19.86 -0.39 5.25
CA VAL A 181 -19.72 0.77 6.14
C VAL A 181 -20.16 0.43 7.56
N ALA A 182 -19.59 1.13 8.53
CA ALA A 182 -20.06 1.24 9.91
C ALA A 182 -20.50 2.69 10.20
N SER A 183 -20.86 2.99 11.45
CA SER A 183 -21.31 4.33 11.85
C SER A 183 -20.28 5.43 11.64
N ASP A 184 -19.00 5.07 11.60
CA ASP A 184 -17.82 5.93 11.51
C ASP A 184 -17.06 5.74 10.18
N GLY A 185 -17.78 5.38 9.10
CA GLY A 185 -17.23 5.32 7.74
C GLY A 185 -17.06 3.90 7.20
N CYS A 186 -16.33 3.77 6.09
CA CYS A 186 -16.02 2.46 5.53
C CYS A 186 -15.22 1.60 6.51
N LYS A 187 -15.50 0.29 6.53
CA LYS A 187 -14.85 -0.67 7.44
C LYS A 187 -14.29 -1.90 6.76
N ASP A 188 -14.61 -2.09 5.48
CA ASP A 188 -14.25 -3.25 4.69
C ASP A 188 -13.95 -2.77 3.27
N TRP A 189 -12.76 -3.06 2.77
CA TRP A 189 -12.31 -2.68 1.44
C TRP A 189 -11.75 -3.87 0.67
N PHE A 190 -11.94 -3.85 -0.64
CA PHE A 190 -11.11 -4.60 -1.57
C PHE A 190 -10.12 -3.68 -2.27
N VAL A 191 -8.91 -4.19 -2.51
CA VAL A 191 -7.91 -3.57 -3.38
C VAL A 191 -7.66 -4.52 -4.53
N ASP A 192 -8.10 -4.12 -5.71
CA ASP A 192 -8.13 -4.92 -6.93
C ASP A 192 -7.33 -4.23 -8.05
N PRO A 193 -6.80 -4.98 -9.02
CA PRO A 193 -6.20 -4.40 -10.20
C PRO A 193 -7.27 -3.72 -11.08
N ILE A 194 -7.00 -2.49 -11.52
CA ILE A 194 -7.76 -1.90 -12.64
C ILE A 194 -7.25 -2.56 -13.93
N PRO A 195 -8.11 -3.23 -14.71
CA PRO A 195 -7.72 -3.85 -15.97
C PRO A 195 -6.96 -2.88 -16.87
N ALA A 196 -5.72 -3.23 -17.17
CA ALA A 196 -4.86 -2.42 -18.02
C ALA A 196 -5.21 -2.61 -19.50
N GLY A 197 -6.19 -1.84 -19.96
CA GLY A 197 -6.52 -1.74 -21.37
C GLY A 197 -7.07 -3.02 -21.99
N TYR A 198 -6.77 -3.21 -23.27
CA TYR A 198 -7.35 -4.23 -24.12
C TYR A 198 -6.24 -5.02 -24.84
N ASP A 199 -6.42 -6.33 -25.03
CA ASP A 199 -5.52 -7.19 -25.78
C ASP A 199 -5.40 -6.74 -27.26
N ALA A 200 -4.51 -7.36 -28.04
CA ALA A 200 -4.35 -7.06 -29.47
C ALA A 200 -5.64 -7.24 -30.30
N SER A 201 -6.65 -7.92 -29.74
CA SER A 201 -7.97 -8.14 -30.33
C SER A 201 -9.03 -7.14 -29.82
N GLY A 202 -8.65 -6.20 -28.94
CA GLY A 202 -9.55 -5.21 -28.36
C GLY A 202 -10.43 -5.73 -27.22
N ASN A 203 -10.07 -6.84 -26.56
CA ASN A 203 -10.77 -7.33 -25.36
C ASN A 203 -10.10 -6.83 -24.08
N PRO A 204 -10.83 -6.39 -23.05
CA PRO A 204 -10.21 -5.98 -21.79
C PRO A 204 -9.32 -7.10 -21.27
N ILE A 205 -8.07 -6.82 -20.91
CA ILE A 205 -7.21 -7.82 -20.27
C ILE A 205 -7.73 -8.01 -18.85
N PRO A 206 -8.41 -9.12 -18.51
CA PRO A 206 -9.16 -9.19 -17.28
C PRO A 206 -8.24 -9.25 -16.06
N GLY A 207 -8.55 -8.42 -15.05
CA GLY A 207 -8.08 -8.59 -13.68
C GLY A 207 -6.58 -8.43 -13.45
N ALA A 208 -5.88 -7.60 -14.24
CA ALA A 208 -4.46 -7.33 -14.02
C ALA A 208 -4.11 -5.84 -14.16
N ALA A 209 -3.34 -5.34 -13.19
CA ALA A 209 -2.76 -4.01 -13.21
C ALA A 209 -1.39 -4.05 -13.90
N VAL A 210 -0.99 -2.97 -14.56
CA VAL A 210 0.39 -2.84 -15.06
C VAL A 210 1.24 -2.23 -13.97
N GLY A 211 2.26 -2.96 -13.53
CA GLY A 211 3.26 -2.49 -12.59
C GLY A 211 4.66 -2.44 -13.21
N ARG A 212 5.40 -1.35 -12.98
CA ARG A 212 6.81 -1.25 -13.35
C ARG A 212 7.69 -1.77 -12.22
N LEU A 213 8.58 -2.72 -12.51
CA LEU A 213 9.61 -3.16 -11.58
C LEU A 213 10.82 -2.24 -11.66
N VAL A 214 11.27 -1.73 -10.51
CA VAL A 214 12.43 -0.85 -10.39
C VAL A 214 13.40 -1.38 -9.35
N TYR A 215 14.69 -1.43 -9.70
CA TYR A 215 15.79 -1.79 -8.82
C TYR A 215 16.38 -0.54 -8.15
N PHE A 216 16.46 -0.55 -6.81
CA PHE A 216 16.95 0.57 -6.01
C PHE A 216 18.37 0.39 -5.46
N GLY A 217 19.01 -0.74 -5.75
CA GLY A 217 20.34 -1.06 -5.22
C GLY A 217 20.29 -2.06 -4.07
N CYS A 218 21.41 -2.19 -3.36
CA CYS A 218 21.52 -3.01 -2.16
C CYS A 218 21.91 -2.11 -0.99
N PRO A 219 20.98 -1.76 -0.09
CA PRO A 219 21.27 -0.85 1.02
C PRO A 219 22.33 -1.36 2.00
N SER A 220 22.45 -2.69 2.13
CA SER A 220 23.41 -3.37 3.01
C SER A 220 24.75 -3.70 2.35
N CYS A 221 24.87 -3.55 1.03
CA CYS A 221 26.09 -3.89 0.32
C CYS A 221 27.17 -2.81 0.55
N PRO A 222 28.46 -3.19 0.65
CA PRO A 222 29.55 -2.24 0.75
C PRO A 222 29.50 -1.26 -0.42
N ARG A 223 29.27 0.02 -0.14
CA ARG A 223 29.38 1.06 -1.17
C ARG A 223 30.85 1.10 -1.58
N THR A 224 31.16 0.73 -2.81
CA THR A 224 32.47 1.04 -3.38
C THR A 224 32.65 2.55 -3.30
N ASN A 225 33.80 3.00 -2.76
CA ASN A 225 34.15 4.41 -2.62
C ASN A 225 33.96 5.11 -3.98
N GLY A 226 32.87 5.84 -4.13
CA GLY A 226 32.39 6.32 -5.43
C GLY A 226 30.87 6.29 -5.59
N GLY A 227 30.15 5.50 -4.77
CA GLY A 227 28.70 5.61 -4.53
C GLY A 227 27.90 6.04 -5.75
N GLY A 228 28.16 5.39 -6.90
CA GLY A 228 27.56 5.79 -8.16
C GLY A 228 26.07 5.57 -8.05
N LYS A 229 25.29 6.65 -7.99
CA LYS A 229 23.90 6.60 -8.46
C LYS A 229 23.95 5.93 -9.82
N THR A 230 23.24 4.81 -9.99
CA THR A 230 23.05 4.26 -11.31
C THR A 230 22.46 5.37 -12.17
N THR A 231 23.03 5.60 -13.36
CA THR A 231 22.49 6.59 -14.32
C THR A 231 21.22 6.08 -15.00
N ASP A 232 20.99 4.77 -14.88
CA ASP A 232 19.76 4.07 -15.22
C ASP A 232 18.71 4.35 -14.13
N ASP A 233 17.45 4.60 -14.55
CA ASP A 233 16.30 4.81 -13.67
C ASP A 233 15.93 3.56 -12.86
N GLY A 234 16.63 2.45 -13.12
CA GLY A 234 16.51 1.19 -12.41
C GLY A 234 15.40 0.32 -12.97
N ASN A 235 14.78 0.69 -14.09
CA ASN A 235 13.70 -0.07 -14.71
C ASN A 235 14.16 -1.50 -15.07
N ARG A 236 13.40 -2.49 -14.61
CA ARG A 236 13.63 -3.93 -14.85
C ARG A 236 12.46 -4.58 -15.61
N GLY A 237 11.66 -3.77 -16.27
CA GLY A 237 10.52 -4.18 -17.09
C GLY A 237 9.18 -3.94 -16.41
N ASP A 238 8.15 -4.06 -17.23
CA ASP A 238 6.76 -3.92 -16.83
C ASP A 238 6.07 -5.28 -16.85
N TYR A 239 5.10 -5.47 -15.95
CA TYR A 239 4.42 -6.74 -15.74
C TYR A 239 2.94 -6.52 -15.49
N HIS A 240 2.14 -7.48 -15.92
CA HIS A 240 0.76 -7.61 -15.46
C HIS A 240 0.75 -8.30 -14.10
N PHE A 241 0.10 -7.70 -13.11
CA PHE A 241 -0.08 -8.25 -11.77
C PHE A 241 -1.56 -8.45 -11.46
N LYS A 242 -1.89 -9.68 -11.09
CA LYS A 242 -3.19 -10.04 -10.51
C LYS A 242 -3.09 -10.07 -9.00
N PHE A 243 -4.05 -9.48 -8.31
CA PHE A 243 -4.14 -9.57 -6.86
C PHE A 243 -5.55 -9.27 -6.40
N HIS A 244 -5.85 -9.65 -5.17
CA HIS A 244 -7.07 -9.26 -4.48
C HIS A 244 -6.75 -9.16 -3.00
N PHE A 245 -6.74 -7.93 -2.47
CA PHE A 245 -6.50 -7.68 -1.06
C PHE A 245 -7.81 -7.35 -0.38
N HIS A 246 -8.09 -8.03 0.74
CA HIS A 246 -9.22 -7.73 1.59
C HIS A 246 -8.73 -7.06 2.87
N LEU A 247 -9.21 -5.84 3.11
CA LEU A 247 -8.84 -5.00 4.23
C LEU A 247 -10.05 -4.82 5.13
N THR A 248 -9.90 -5.09 6.42
CA THR A 248 -10.99 -4.89 7.38
C THR A 248 -10.48 -4.17 8.61
N ARG A 249 -11.21 -3.16 9.07
CA ARG A 249 -10.97 -2.59 10.41
C ARG A 249 -11.79 -3.38 11.45
N PRO A 250 -11.26 -3.57 12.67
CA PRO A 250 -11.91 -4.35 13.73
C PRO A 250 -13.22 -3.74 14.21
#